data_AF-B7QCP1-F1
#
_entry.id   AF-B7QCP1-F1
#
_cell.length_a   1.000
_cell.length_b   1.000
_cell.length_c   1.000
_cell.angle_alpha   90.00
_cell.angle_beta   90.00
_cell.angle_gamma   90.00
#
_symmetry.space_group_name_H-M   'P 1'
#
loop_
_entity.id
_entity.type
_entity.pdbx_description
1 polymer ?
#
loop_
_entity_poly.entity_id
_entity_poly.type
_entity_poly.pdbx_seq_one_letter_code
_entity_poly.pdbx_strand_id
1 'polypeptide(L)'
;MHPEPQPAARFDMNTDAVIARLIKDADTKHMKEMLTFLASEPHLSGTDRSERVVVDYILKKFKDHGLDTYEKVPYDILNQYPDPAKPNKVQLLAADKTVLMDALMHEKDIPGIKTAGVPAYLAYAKPGTVEADVIFVNKGTYQDFDKLEAENISVVGHICLSQYGGGHRGNKIRICAERGGIGTILFADPKSIAHSETVLYPNSSFMPGTAMQRGALYTFGDPETPGYPSIKPKTDQADGERKVAVKNLAVETTKRRLADLWGKTVGKAGRIPG
;
A
#
# COMPACT_ATOMS: atom_id res chain seq x y z
N MET A 1 10.31 -9.93 61.96
CA MET A 1 11.40 -9.91 60.98
C MET A 1 10.84 -10.42 59.67
N HIS A 2 10.66 -9.55 58.68
CA HIS A 2 10.37 -9.99 57.31
C HIS A 2 11.67 -10.55 56.71
N PRO A 3 11.63 -11.70 56.01
CA PRO A 3 12.79 -12.19 55.30
C PRO A 3 13.15 -11.20 54.19
N GLU A 4 14.43 -10.83 54.09
CA GLU A 4 14.93 -10.02 52.99
C GLU A 4 14.67 -10.73 51.65
N PRO A 5 14.25 -10.00 50.60
CA PRO A 5 14.14 -10.57 49.27
C PRO A 5 15.52 -11.04 48.81
N GLN A 6 15.63 -12.31 48.41
CA GLN A 6 16.86 -12.83 47.84
C GLN A 6 17.26 -11.98 46.62
N PRO A 7 18.55 -11.58 46.51
CA PRO A 7 19.02 -10.88 45.32
C PRO A 7 18.77 -11.76 44.10
N ALA A 8 18.03 -11.24 43.12
CA ALA A 8 17.83 -11.89 41.84
C ALA A 8 19.20 -12.33 41.30
N ALA A 9 19.31 -13.59 40.88
CA ALA A 9 20.54 -14.13 40.33
C ALA A 9 21.10 -13.15 39.30
N ARG A 10 22.29 -12.60 39.56
CA ARG A 10 23.00 -11.78 38.57
C ARG A 10 23.26 -12.68 37.37
N PHE A 11 22.52 -12.48 36.29
CA PHE A 11 22.82 -13.07 35.01
C PHE A 11 24.25 -12.65 34.63
N ASP A 12 25.16 -13.61 34.57
CA ASP A 12 26.50 -13.38 34.02
C ASP A 12 26.33 -13.09 32.53
N MET A 13 26.34 -11.79 32.19
CA MET A 13 26.23 -11.29 30.82
C MET A 13 27.58 -11.44 30.11
N ASN A 14 28.10 -12.66 30.01
CA ASN A 14 29.05 -12.95 28.95
C ASN A 14 28.30 -12.80 27.63
N THR A 15 28.48 -11.63 27.02
CA THR A 15 27.71 -11.18 25.86
C THR A 15 27.85 -12.17 24.70
N ASP A 16 29.03 -12.76 24.51
CA ASP A 16 29.28 -13.76 23.46
C ASP A 16 28.52 -15.06 23.71
N ALA A 17 28.45 -15.52 24.97
CA ALA A 17 27.71 -16.72 25.32
C ALA A 17 26.19 -16.52 25.17
N VAL A 18 25.68 -15.33 25.52
CA VAL A 18 24.27 -14.97 25.33
C VAL A 18 23.94 -14.87 23.83
N ILE A 19 24.76 -14.21 23.03
CA ILE A 19 24.58 -14.11 21.57
C ILE A 19 24.62 -15.49 20.92
N ALA A 20 25.61 -16.32 21.26
CA ALA A 20 25.72 -17.68 20.72
C ALA A 20 24.48 -18.53 21.05
N ARG A 21 23.94 -18.37 22.26
CA ARG A 21 22.70 -19.04 22.66
C ARG A 21 21.49 -18.53 21.87
N LEU A 22 21.32 -17.22 21.70
CA LEU A 22 20.22 -16.65 20.92
C LEU A 22 20.23 -17.14 19.47
N ILE A 23 21.41 -17.20 18.84
CA ILE A 23 21.56 -17.73 17.48
C ILE A 23 21.23 -19.22 17.44
N LYS A 24 21.69 -20.01 18.42
CA LYS A 24 21.42 -21.44 18.50
C LYS A 24 19.94 -21.75 18.73
N ASP A 25 19.25 -20.94 19.51
CA ASP A 25 17.84 -21.13 19.87
C ASP A 25 16.89 -20.67 18.74
N ALA A 26 17.41 -20.06 17.67
CA ALA A 26 16.61 -19.69 16.49
C ALA A 26 16.12 -20.94 15.73
N ASP A 27 14.82 -21.21 15.83
CA ASP A 27 14.20 -22.41 15.22
C ASP A 27 13.41 -22.08 13.95
N THR A 28 13.90 -22.61 12.82
CA THR A 28 13.27 -22.46 11.51
C THR A 28 11.89 -23.11 11.41
N LYS A 29 11.63 -24.16 12.18
CA LYS A 29 10.32 -24.83 12.22
C LYS A 29 9.27 -23.91 12.86
N HIS A 30 9.57 -23.34 14.02
CA HIS A 30 8.68 -22.38 14.68
C HIS A 30 8.45 -21.12 13.83
N MET A 31 9.50 -20.60 13.18
CA MET A 31 9.36 -19.47 12.24
C MET A 31 8.41 -19.79 11.09
N LYS A 32 8.51 -20.99 10.50
CA LYS A 32 7.62 -21.44 9.42
C LYS A 32 6.17 -21.60 9.91
N GLU A 33 5.96 -22.18 11.08
CA GLU A 33 4.63 -22.34 11.68
C GLU A 33 3.97 -20.99 11.94
N MET A 34 4.71 -20.04 12.53
CA MET A 34 4.23 -18.69 12.78
C MET A 34 3.88 -17.96 11.48
N LEU A 35 4.78 -17.98 10.49
CA LEU A 35 4.52 -17.36 9.19
C LEU A 35 3.29 -17.96 8.52
N THR A 36 3.14 -19.29 8.58
CA THR A 36 2.01 -20.00 7.98
C THR A 36 0.68 -19.58 8.61
N PHE A 37 0.64 -19.40 9.94
CA PHE A 37 -0.56 -18.90 10.62
C PHE A 37 -0.84 -17.43 10.29
N LEU A 38 0.18 -16.57 10.32
CA LEU A 38 0.02 -15.14 10.09
C LEU A 38 -0.42 -14.84 8.64
N ALA A 39 0.13 -15.58 7.66
CA ALA A 39 -0.16 -15.40 6.24
C ALA A 39 -1.34 -16.22 5.70
N SER A 40 -2.05 -16.99 6.55
CA SER A 40 -3.12 -17.89 6.08
C SER A 40 -4.37 -17.17 5.55
N GLU A 41 -4.61 -15.94 6.04
CA GLU A 41 -5.77 -15.13 5.70
C GLU A 41 -5.41 -13.63 5.67
N PRO A 42 -6.03 -12.82 4.79
CA PRO A 42 -5.84 -11.37 4.78
C PRO A 42 -6.14 -10.74 6.14
N HIS A 43 -5.22 -9.91 6.63
CA HIS A 43 -5.31 -9.25 7.93
C HIS A 43 -5.09 -7.73 7.79
N LEU A 44 -5.87 -7.10 6.91
CA LEU A 44 -5.84 -5.64 6.70
C LEU A 44 -6.13 -4.92 8.02
N SER A 45 -5.37 -3.87 8.33
CA SER A 45 -5.52 -3.08 9.58
C SER A 45 -6.98 -2.68 9.81
N GLY A 46 -7.44 -2.76 11.07
CA GLY A 46 -8.82 -2.46 11.48
C GLY A 46 -9.85 -3.57 11.22
N THR A 47 -9.48 -4.67 10.55
CA THR A 47 -10.36 -5.84 10.40
C THR A 47 -10.32 -6.73 11.64
N ASP A 48 -11.38 -7.53 11.88
CA ASP A 48 -11.44 -8.51 12.98
C ASP A 48 -10.24 -9.47 12.99
N ARG A 49 -9.82 -9.94 11.80
CA ARG A 49 -8.62 -10.78 11.68
C ARG A 49 -7.38 -10.06 12.22
N SER A 50 -7.15 -8.80 11.84
CA SER A 50 -5.99 -8.03 12.28
C SER A 50 -6.05 -7.66 13.75
N GLU A 51 -7.20 -7.16 14.22
CA GLU A 51 -7.34 -6.52 15.53
C GLU A 51 -7.57 -7.51 16.67
N ARG A 52 -8.15 -8.66 16.37
CA ARG A 52 -8.48 -9.68 17.37
C ARG A 52 -7.67 -10.92 17.14
N VAL A 53 -7.86 -11.62 16.03
CA VAL A 53 -7.30 -12.96 15.84
C VAL A 53 -5.76 -12.97 15.82
N VAL A 54 -5.15 -12.05 15.08
CA VAL A 54 -3.68 -11.94 15.02
C VAL A 54 -3.12 -11.40 16.32
N VAL A 55 -3.74 -10.41 16.94
CA VAL A 55 -3.31 -9.86 18.24
C VAL A 55 -3.37 -10.92 19.34
N ASP A 56 -4.49 -11.64 19.46
CA ASP A 56 -4.67 -12.71 20.45
C ASP A 56 -3.62 -13.82 20.27
N TYR A 57 -3.31 -14.17 19.02
CA TYR A 57 -2.24 -15.12 18.71
C TYR A 57 -0.87 -14.63 19.20
N ILE A 58 -0.53 -13.36 18.94
CA ILE A 58 0.76 -12.77 19.36
C ILE A 58 0.84 -12.69 20.88
N LEU A 59 -0.20 -12.21 21.57
CA LEU A 59 -0.25 -12.14 23.02
C LEU A 59 -0.11 -13.54 23.65
N LYS A 60 -0.73 -14.56 23.04
CA LYS A 60 -0.53 -15.94 23.46
C LYS A 60 0.93 -16.38 23.29
N LYS A 61 1.60 -16.04 22.19
CA LYS A 61 3.02 -16.36 21.98
C LYS A 61 3.92 -15.65 22.99
N PHE A 62 3.64 -14.40 23.33
CA PHE A 62 4.35 -13.69 24.39
C PHE A 62 4.19 -14.39 25.74
N LYS A 63 2.97 -14.80 26.08
CA LYS A 63 2.71 -15.61 27.28
C LYS A 63 3.51 -16.92 27.29
N ASP A 64 3.42 -17.69 26.21
CA ASP A 64 4.05 -19.01 26.09
C ASP A 64 5.59 -18.92 26.15
N HIS A 65 6.16 -17.79 25.72
CA HIS A 65 7.61 -17.52 25.73
C HIS A 65 8.10 -16.86 27.03
N GLY A 66 7.21 -16.64 28.00
CA GLY A 66 7.59 -16.17 29.34
C GLY A 66 7.90 -14.68 29.43
N LEU A 67 7.32 -13.85 28.56
CA LEU A 67 7.40 -12.39 28.75
C LEU A 67 6.65 -12.00 30.02
N ASP A 68 7.25 -11.12 30.84
CA ASP A 68 6.68 -10.69 32.12
C ASP A 68 5.41 -9.84 31.94
N THR A 69 5.39 -8.96 30.93
CA THR A 69 4.28 -8.05 30.66
C THR A 69 4.04 -7.92 29.16
N TYR A 70 2.77 -7.95 28.76
CA TYR A 70 2.31 -7.77 27.39
C TYR A 70 0.83 -7.42 27.40
N GLU A 71 0.42 -6.43 26.61
CA GLU A 71 -0.97 -6.02 26.52
C GLU A 71 -1.30 -5.47 25.13
N LYS A 72 -2.60 -5.44 24.81
CA LYS A 72 -3.13 -4.74 23.63
C LYS A 72 -3.38 -3.28 24.02
N VAL A 73 -2.74 -2.33 23.33
CA VAL A 73 -2.98 -0.90 23.49
C VAL A 73 -3.76 -0.37 22.27
N PRO A 74 -5.06 -0.05 22.39
CA PRO A 74 -5.86 0.41 21.27
C PRO A 74 -5.70 1.91 21.01
N TYR A 75 -5.78 2.29 19.73
CA TYR A 75 -5.88 3.68 19.27
C TYR A 75 -7.02 3.80 18.26
N ASP A 76 -7.77 4.91 18.34
CA ASP A 76 -8.85 5.23 17.42
C ASP A 76 -8.31 6.14 16.30
N ILE A 77 -7.80 5.53 15.23
CA ILE A 77 -7.15 6.25 14.12
C ILE A 77 -8.08 6.44 12.92
N LEU A 78 -7.82 7.46 12.11
CA LEU A 78 -8.41 7.54 10.77
C LEU A 78 -7.80 6.45 9.88
N ASN A 79 -8.63 5.51 9.44
CA ASN A 79 -8.28 4.55 8.39
C ASN A 79 -9.22 4.72 7.18
N GLN A 80 -8.75 4.36 5.99
CA GLN A 80 -9.53 4.47 4.76
C GLN A 80 -9.62 3.12 4.05
N TYR A 81 -10.83 2.76 3.62
CA TYR A 81 -11.12 1.59 2.83
C TYR A 81 -11.87 2.00 1.55
N PRO A 82 -11.76 1.22 0.47
CA PRO A 82 -12.63 1.41 -0.69
C PRO A 82 -14.10 1.14 -0.32
N ASP A 83 -15.01 1.94 -0.86
CA ASP A 83 -16.45 1.80 -0.66
C ASP A 83 -17.01 0.67 -1.54
N PRO A 84 -17.55 -0.43 -0.97
CA PRO A 84 -18.13 -1.52 -1.76
C PRO A 84 -19.36 -1.10 -2.58
N ALA A 85 -20.10 -0.08 -2.12
CA ALA A 85 -21.26 0.44 -2.85
C ALA A 85 -20.85 1.36 -4.01
N LYS A 86 -19.63 1.90 -3.98
CA LYS A 86 -19.06 2.79 -4.99
C LYS A 86 -17.63 2.36 -5.34
N PRO A 87 -17.47 1.22 -6.04
CA PRO A 87 -16.16 0.69 -6.35
C PRO A 87 -15.37 1.67 -7.21
N ASN A 88 -14.07 1.77 -6.92
CA ASN A 88 -13.12 2.50 -7.76
C ASN A 88 -13.16 1.96 -9.19
N LYS A 89 -13.03 2.83 -10.19
CA LYS A 89 -12.96 2.46 -11.60
C LYS A 89 -11.93 3.31 -12.33
N VAL A 90 -11.32 2.71 -13.34
CA VAL A 90 -10.52 3.41 -14.36
C VAL A 90 -11.04 2.94 -15.70
N GLN A 91 -11.53 3.88 -16.49
CA GLN A 91 -12.15 3.60 -17.79
C GLN A 91 -11.46 4.40 -18.87
N LEU A 92 -11.30 3.80 -20.04
CA LEU A 92 -11.00 4.53 -21.27
C LEU A 92 -12.31 4.76 -22.00
N LEU A 93 -12.57 6.02 -22.35
CA LEU A 93 -13.77 6.43 -23.06
C LEU A 93 -13.41 6.85 -24.49
N ALA A 94 -14.32 6.57 -25.43
CA ALA A 94 -14.32 7.20 -26.75
C ALA A 94 -14.84 8.64 -26.66
N ALA A 95 -14.72 9.40 -27.75
CA ALA A 95 -15.21 10.77 -27.83
C ALA A 95 -16.74 10.89 -27.57
N ASP A 96 -17.49 9.84 -27.90
CA ASP A 96 -18.94 9.73 -27.66
C ASP A 96 -19.29 9.18 -26.26
N LYS A 97 -18.31 9.08 -25.36
CA LYS A 97 -18.42 8.51 -24.00
C LYS A 97 -18.68 7.00 -23.96
N THR A 98 -18.58 6.29 -25.08
CA THR A 98 -18.61 4.83 -25.07
C THR A 98 -17.41 4.29 -24.30
N VAL A 99 -17.65 3.38 -23.34
CA VAL A 99 -16.57 2.71 -22.61
C VAL A 99 -15.85 1.76 -23.55
N LEU A 100 -14.60 2.10 -23.88
CA LEU A 100 -13.72 1.27 -24.70
C LEU A 100 -13.01 0.20 -23.87
N MET A 101 -12.72 0.51 -22.61
CA MET A 101 -12.08 -0.41 -21.68
C MET A 101 -12.41 -0.08 -20.23
N ASP A 102 -12.61 -1.12 -19.43
CA ASP A 102 -12.46 -1.12 -17.97
C ASP A 102 -11.12 -1.72 -17.54
N ALA A 103 -10.41 -1.00 -16.68
CA ALA A 103 -9.24 -1.55 -16.01
C ALA A 103 -9.65 -2.57 -14.93
N LEU A 104 -8.78 -3.54 -14.67
CA LEU A 104 -8.97 -4.46 -13.56
C LEU A 104 -8.76 -3.72 -12.24
N MET A 105 -9.65 -3.99 -11.28
CA MET A 105 -9.58 -3.46 -9.91
C MET A 105 -9.39 -4.55 -8.86
N HIS A 106 -9.28 -5.81 -9.30
CA HIS A 106 -8.90 -6.95 -8.49
C HIS A 106 -7.86 -7.78 -9.24
N GLU A 107 -6.94 -8.37 -8.49
CA GLU A 107 -6.06 -9.41 -9.00
C GLU A 107 -6.86 -10.63 -9.47
N LYS A 108 -6.27 -11.41 -10.38
CA LYS A 108 -6.81 -12.74 -10.69
C LYS A 108 -6.57 -13.68 -9.53
N ASP A 109 -7.56 -14.50 -9.24
CA ASP A 109 -7.43 -15.57 -8.25
C ASP A 109 -6.35 -16.56 -8.65
N ILE A 110 -5.64 -17.05 -7.63
CA ILE A 110 -4.59 -18.05 -7.79
C ILE A 110 -5.10 -19.34 -7.13
N PRO A 111 -5.21 -20.45 -7.88
CA PRO A 111 -5.72 -21.70 -7.33
C PRO A 111 -4.97 -22.13 -6.06
N GLY A 112 -5.72 -22.46 -5.01
CA GLY A 112 -5.17 -22.88 -3.72
C GLY A 112 -4.71 -21.74 -2.81
N ILE A 113 -4.83 -20.47 -3.23
CA ILE A 113 -4.51 -19.29 -2.41
C ILE A 113 -5.79 -18.53 -2.12
N LYS A 114 -6.05 -18.24 -0.83
CA LYS A 114 -7.15 -17.37 -0.43
C LYS A 114 -6.79 -15.92 -0.75
N THR A 115 -7.32 -15.41 -1.86
CA THR A 115 -7.04 -14.06 -2.41
C THR A 115 -8.09 -13.01 -2.01
N ALA A 116 -8.87 -13.21 -0.93
CA ALA A 116 -9.95 -12.32 -0.48
C ALA A 116 -9.47 -10.93 0.01
N GLY A 117 -8.83 -10.18 -0.89
CA GLY A 117 -8.33 -8.83 -0.68
C GLY A 117 -9.34 -7.78 -1.10
N VAL A 118 -9.20 -6.59 -0.51
CA VAL A 118 -9.92 -5.39 -0.94
C VAL A 118 -9.55 -5.02 -2.39
N PRO A 119 -10.41 -4.35 -3.18
CA PRO A 119 -10.02 -3.88 -4.52
C PRO A 119 -8.77 -2.99 -4.47
N ALA A 120 -8.15 -2.77 -5.63
CA ALA A 120 -7.06 -1.81 -5.76
C ALA A 120 -7.53 -0.41 -5.36
N TYR A 121 -6.75 0.19 -4.47
CA TYR A 121 -6.97 1.54 -3.97
C TYR A 121 -5.66 2.08 -3.39
N LEU A 122 -5.60 3.39 -3.27
CA LEU A 122 -4.53 4.10 -2.59
C LEU A 122 -5.12 4.73 -1.34
N ALA A 123 -4.69 4.27 -0.16
CA ALA A 123 -5.22 4.78 1.10
C ALA A 123 -4.82 6.25 1.29
N TYR A 124 -5.74 7.02 1.84
CA TYR A 124 -5.76 8.49 1.94
C TYR A 124 -5.82 9.23 0.60
N ALA A 125 -6.29 8.59 -0.48
CA ALA A 125 -6.65 9.29 -1.71
C ALA A 125 -7.99 10.03 -1.54
N LYS A 126 -8.11 11.20 -2.18
CA LYS A 126 -9.36 11.95 -2.21
C LYS A 126 -10.42 11.16 -3.01
N PRO A 127 -11.66 11.00 -2.52
CA PRO A 127 -12.75 10.43 -3.32
C PRO A 127 -13.23 11.43 -4.39
N GLY A 128 -13.70 10.92 -5.53
CA GLY A 128 -14.20 11.74 -6.62
C GLY A 128 -14.08 11.07 -7.99
N THR A 129 -14.42 11.81 -9.04
CA THR A 129 -14.37 11.36 -10.43
C THR A 129 -13.86 12.49 -11.30
N VAL A 130 -12.90 12.19 -12.16
CA VAL A 130 -12.37 13.10 -13.19
C VAL A 130 -12.30 12.37 -14.51
N GLU A 131 -12.47 13.13 -15.59
CA GLU A 131 -12.30 12.67 -16.95
C GLU A 131 -11.44 13.69 -17.69
N ALA A 132 -10.30 13.25 -18.22
CA ALA A 132 -9.40 14.06 -19.04
C ALA A 132 -8.42 13.16 -19.79
N ASP A 133 -7.71 13.77 -20.73
CA ASP A 133 -6.60 13.14 -21.42
C ASP A 133 -5.48 12.76 -20.43
N VAL A 134 -4.74 11.70 -20.79
CA VAL A 134 -3.71 11.10 -19.94
C VAL A 134 -2.32 11.45 -20.46
N ILE A 135 -1.43 11.87 -19.57
CA ILE A 135 -0.01 12.12 -19.90
C ILE A 135 0.87 11.17 -19.10
N PHE A 136 1.76 10.46 -19.82
CA PHE A 136 2.78 9.61 -19.18
C PHE A 136 3.88 10.49 -18.57
N VAL A 137 4.05 10.39 -17.25
CA VAL A 137 4.99 11.22 -16.48
C VAL A 137 6.17 10.40 -15.93
N ASN A 138 6.53 9.29 -16.59
CA ASN A 138 7.59 8.38 -16.14
C ASN A 138 7.40 7.97 -14.68
N LYS A 139 8.34 8.29 -13.78
CA LYS A 139 8.27 7.98 -12.34
C LYS A 139 7.65 9.13 -11.53
N GLY A 140 7.12 10.18 -12.16
CA GLY A 140 6.45 11.28 -11.49
C GLY A 140 7.35 12.02 -10.50
N THR A 141 8.65 12.08 -10.77
CA THR A 141 9.62 12.87 -9.99
C THR A 141 9.62 14.32 -10.47
N TYR A 142 10.12 15.26 -9.67
CA TYR A 142 10.24 16.66 -10.12
C TYR A 142 10.98 16.77 -11.46
N GLN A 143 12.07 16.00 -11.62
CA GLN A 143 12.87 15.97 -12.84
C GLN A 143 12.11 15.41 -14.05
N ASP A 144 11.14 14.51 -13.84
CA ASP A 144 10.29 14.01 -14.93
C ASP A 144 9.34 15.12 -15.43
N PHE A 145 8.77 15.92 -14.52
CA PHE A 145 7.94 17.06 -14.89
C PHE A 145 8.75 18.18 -15.52
N ASP A 146 9.94 18.49 -15.01
CA ASP A 146 10.84 19.50 -15.60
C ASP A 146 11.20 19.14 -17.05
N LYS A 147 11.42 17.85 -17.34
CA LYS A 147 11.67 17.37 -18.71
C LYS A 147 10.47 17.55 -19.63
N LEU A 148 9.27 17.21 -19.15
CA LEU A 148 8.04 17.42 -19.94
C LEU A 148 7.84 18.90 -20.27
N GLU A 149 8.07 19.79 -19.31
CA GLU A 149 7.98 21.24 -19.52
C GLU A 149 9.03 21.74 -20.53
N ALA A 150 10.27 21.25 -20.45
CA ALA A 150 11.32 21.55 -21.43
C ALA A 150 10.97 21.06 -22.85
N GLU A 151 10.14 20.02 -22.97
CA GLU A 151 9.60 19.51 -24.23
C GLU A 151 8.26 20.18 -24.64
N ASN A 152 7.82 21.22 -23.91
CA ASN A 152 6.55 21.93 -24.10
C ASN A 152 5.30 21.04 -23.91
N ILE A 153 5.39 20.03 -23.05
CA ILE A 153 4.27 19.14 -22.68
C ILE A 153 3.76 19.58 -21.31
N SER A 154 2.53 20.11 -21.27
CA SER A 154 1.87 20.57 -20.03
C SER A 154 0.92 19.51 -19.47
N VAL A 155 0.96 19.27 -18.16
CA VAL A 155 0.04 18.37 -17.45
C VAL A 155 -1.17 19.06 -16.86
N VAL A 156 -1.30 20.37 -17.02
CA VAL A 156 -2.41 21.15 -16.48
C VAL A 156 -3.72 20.63 -17.05
N GLY A 157 -4.67 20.25 -16.18
CA GLY A 157 -5.97 19.72 -16.59
C GLY A 157 -5.96 18.24 -17.04
N HIS A 158 -4.82 17.56 -17.01
CA HIS A 158 -4.67 16.17 -17.45
C HIS A 158 -4.57 15.19 -16.29
N ILE A 159 -4.76 13.90 -16.58
CA ILE A 159 -4.51 12.80 -15.65
C ILE A 159 -3.05 12.33 -15.84
N CYS A 160 -2.25 12.36 -14.77
CA CYS A 160 -0.88 11.87 -14.81
C CYS A 160 -0.84 10.34 -14.72
N LEU A 161 -0.19 9.67 -15.66
CA LEU A 161 0.10 8.24 -15.59
C LEU A 161 1.54 8.03 -15.15
N SER A 162 1.75 7.46 -13.97
CA SER A 162 3.07 7.32 -13.36
C SER A 162 3.40 5.87 -12.97
N GLN A 163 4.63 5.47 -13.26
CA GLN A 163 5.22 4.21 -12.79
C GLN A 163 5.60 4.29 -11.31
N TYR A 164 5.55 3.15 -10.62
CA TYR A 164 6.25 3.00 -9.34
C TYR A 164 7.77 3.17 -9.46
N GLY A 165 8.40 3.40 -8.30
CA GLY A 165 9.84 3.67 -8.16
C GLY A 165 10.17 5.17 -8.19
N GLY A 166 11.42 5.54 -7.91
CA GLY A 166 11.86 6.95 -7.95
C GLY A 166 11.33 7.85 -6.82
N GLY A 167 10.72 7.28 -5.77
CA GLY A 167 10.26 8.02 -4.59
C GLY A 167 8.99 7.45 -3.98
N HIS A 168 8.56 8.04 -2.86
CA HIS A 168 7.30 7.66 -2.19
C HIS A 168 6.09 7.95 -3.09
N ARG A 169 5.11 7.04 -3.12
CA ARG A 169 3.93 7.16 -3.99
C ARG A 169 3.17 8.48 -3.80
N GLY A 170 2.96 8.90 -2.55
CA GLY A 170 2.28 10.16 -2.22
C GLY A 170 2.93 11.40 -2.85
N ASN A 171 4.25 11.38 -3.05
CA ASN A 171 4.94 12.49 -3.73
C ASN A 171 4.52 12.61 -5.20
N LYS A 172 4.28 11.49 -5.89
CA LYS A 172 3.87 11.52 -7.31
C LYS A 172 2.53 12.23 -7.47
N ILE A 173 1.57 11.89 -6.60
CA ILE A 173 0.24 12.49 -6.60
C ILE A 173 0.33 13.98 -6.25
N ARG A 174 1.14 14.33 -5.23
CA ARG A 174 1.38 15.71 -4.82
C ARG A 174 2.03 16.54 -5.94
N ILE A 175 3.09 16.04 -6.56
CA ILE A 175 3.81 16.74 -7.63
C ILE A 175 2.91 16.91 -8.86
N CYS A 176 2.16 15.88 -9.27
CA CYS A 176 1.18 16.01 -10.35
C CYS A 176 0.18 17.13 -10.05
N ALA A 177 -0.33 17.19 -8.81
CA ALA A 177 -1.24 18.26 -8.39
C ALA A 177 -0.58 19.65 -8.40
N GLU A 178 0.65 19.76 -7.89
CA GLU A 178 1.45 21.01 -7.90
C GLU A 178 1.69 21.53 -9.33
N ARG A 179 1.79 20.63 -10.31
CA ARG A 179 1.94 20.94 -11.73
C ARG A 179 0.60 21.13 -12.46
N GLY A 180 -0.52 21.11 -11.73
CA GLY A 180 -1.86 21.38 -12.27
C GLY A 180 -2.61 20.17 -12.85
N GLY A 181 -2.08 18.95 -12.69
CA GLY A 181 -2.78 17.72 -13.06
C GLY A 181 -3.94 17.41 -12.10
N ILE A 182 -5.02 16.86 -12.64
CA ILE A 182 -6.31 16.70 -11.94
C ILE A 182 -6.57 15.27 -11.43
N GLY A 183 -5.65 14.35 -11.70
CA GLY A 183 -5.70 12.99 -11.21
C GLY A 183 -4.39 12.25 -11.48
N THR A 184 -4.16 11.13 -10.80
CA THR A 184 -2.99 10.28 -11.02
C THR A 184 -3.35 8.80 -11.06
N ILE A 185 -2.91 8.11 -12.11
CA ILE A 185 -2.97 6.65 -12.20
C ILE A 185 -1.57 6.11 -11.93
N LEU A 186 -1.45 5.25 -10.93
CA LEU A 186 -0.22 4.52 -10.63
C LEU A 186 -0.26 3.11 -11.23
N PHE A 187 0.89 2.64 -11.69
CA PHE A 187 1.05 1.26 -12.14
C PHE A 187 2.46 0.74 -11.91
N ALA A 188 2.58 -0.58 -11.74
CA ALA A 188 3.88 -1.26 -11.73
C ALA A 188 4.31 -1.64 -13.16
N ASP A 189 5.51 -1.22 -13.57
CA ASP A 189 6.05 -1.62 -14.87
C ASP A 189 6.45 -3.11 -14.82
N PRO A 190 5.92 -4.00 -15.69
CA PRO A 190 6.33 -5.40 -15.78
C PRO A 190 7.84 -5.59 -15.79
N LYS A 191 8.60 -4.73 -16.49
CA LYS A 191 10.07 -4.81 -16.50
C LYS A 191 10.72 -4.57 -15.14
N SER A 192 10.01 -3.88 -14.24
CA SER A 192 10.46 -3.60 -12.87
C SER A 192 10.04 -4.67 -11.86
N ILE A 193 9.06 -5.52 -12.17
CA ILE A 193 8.47 -6.50 -11.24
C ILE A 193 8.58 -7.96 -11.70
N ALA A 194 8.98 -8.18 -12.96
CA ALA A 194 9.19 -9.49 -13.54
C ALA A 194 10.35 -9.46 -14.55
N HIS A 195 11.25 -10.45 -14.45
CA HIS A 195 12.33 -10.65 -15.42
C HIS A 195 11.93 -11.59 -16.58
N SER A 196 10.70 -12.10 -16.55
CA SER A 196 10.12 -12.96 -17.58
C SER A 196 8.62 -12.73 -17.69
N GLU A 197 8.09 -12.77 -18.91
CA GLU A 197 6.65 -12.66 -19.16
C GLU A 197 5.88 -13.97 -18.98
N THR A 198 6.60 -15.10 -18.88
CA THR A 198 6.04 -16.45 -18.84
C THR A 198 6.30 -17.15 -17.50
N VAL A 199 7.39 -16.79 -16.82
CA VAL A 199 7.77 -17.36 -15.52
C VAL A 199 7.28 -16.44 -14.43
N LEU A 200 6.00 -16.55 -14.08
CA LEU A 200 5.31 -15.68 -13.11
C LEU A 200 4.81 -16.49 -11.91
N TYR A 201 4.54 -15.80 -10.80
CA TYR A 201 3.85 -16.38 -9.65
C TYR A 201 2.51 -17.02 -10.09
N PRO A 202 2.17 -18.23 -9.62
CA PRO A 202 2.76 -18.97 -8.49
C PRO A 202 4.02 -19.81 -8.82
N ASN A 203 4.44 -19.87 -10.09
CA ASN A 203 5.56 -20.72 -10.52
C ASN A 203 6.94 -20.06 -10.36
N SER A 204 6.98 -18.80 -9.90
CA SER A 204 8.19 -18.05 -9.60
C SER A 204 7.90 -16.96 -8.56
N SER A 205 8.92 -16.22 -8.12
CA SER A 205 8.76 -15.02 -7.29
C SER A 205 8.38 -13.76 -8.07
N PHE A 206 8.25 -13.84 -9.40
CA PHE A 206 7.94 -12.67 -10.23
C PHE A 206 6.46 -12.35 -10.25
N MET A 207 6.15 -11.06 -10.16
CA MET A 207 4.79 -10.57 -9.99
C MET A 207 3.97 -10.76 -11.29
N PRO A 208 2.74 -11.31 -11.22
CA PRO A 208 1.91 -11.48 -12.41
C PRO A 208 1.42 -10.12 -12.92
N GLY A 209 1.18 -10.02 -14.23
CA GLY A 209 0.76 -8.74 -14.85
C GLY A 209 -0.60 -8.20 -14.39
N THR A 210 -1.35 -8.96 -13.59
CA THR A 210 -2.61 -8.53 -12.95
C THR A 210 -2.43 -8.07 -11.51
N ALA A 211 -1.24 -8.18 -10.94
CA ALA A 211 -0.98 -7.74 -9.57
C ALA A 211 -0.96 -6.21 -9.46
N MET A 212 -1.49 -5.72 -8.34
CA MET A 212 -1.63 -4.29 -8.08
C MET A 212 -0.92 -3.94 -6.77
N GLN A 213 -0.17 -2.83 -6.74
CA GLN A 213 0.48 -2.40 -5.51
C GLN A 213 -0.46 -1.50 -4.72
N ARG A 214 -1.06 -2.02 -3.64
CA ARG A 214 -1.76 -1.20 -2.65
C ARG A 214 -0.77 -0.43 -1.79
N GLY A 215 -1.20 0.69 -1.23
CA GLY A 215 -0.42 1.44 -0.26
C GLY A 215 -1.04 2.76 0.14
N ALA A 216 -0.56 3.31 1.25
CA ALA A 216 -0.96 4.62 1.72
C ALA A 216 -0.20 5.73 0.99
N LEU A 217 -0.89 6.84 0.70
CA LEU A 217 -0.30 8.07 0.18
C LEU A 217 0.30 8.94 1.28
N TYR A 218 -0.08 8.68 2.53
CA TYR A 218 0.40 9.33 3.74
C TYR A 218 0.91 8.27 4.73
N THR A 219 2.02 8.55 5.42
CA THR A 219 2.73 7.55 6.25
C THR A 219 3.07 8.02 7.66
N PHE A 220 2.73 9.25 8.04
CA PHE A 220 3.19 9.85 9.30
C PHE A 220 2.11 9.87 10.37
N GLY A 221 1.98 8.78 11.12
CA GLY A 221 0.99 8.69 12.20
C GLY A 221 -0.46 8.84 11.71
N ASP A 222 -1.36 9.13 12.65
CA ASP A 222 -2.76 9.42 12.34
C ASP A 222 -2.90 10.85 11.78
N PRO A 223 -3.46 11.02 10.57
CA PRO A 223 -3.70 12.34 10.00
C PRO A 223 -4.58 13.25 10.86
N GLU A 224 -5.42 12.68 11.74
CA GLU A 224 -6.35 13.46 12.58
C GLU A 224 -5.73 13.93 13.90
N THR A 225 -4.63 13.33 14.35
CA THR A 225 -3.95 13.70 15.61
C THR A 225 -2.43 13.87 15.44
N PRO A 226 -1.95 14.76 14.54
CA PRO A 226 -0.53 14.93 14.29
C PRO A 226 0.21 15.38 15.56
N GLY A 227 1.19 14.57 16.00
CA GLY A 227 2.00 14.83 17.19
C GLY A 227 1.37 14.42 18.52
N TYR A 228 0.17 13.83 18.52
CA TYR A 228 -0.54 13.38 19.71
C TYR A 228 -1.04 11.94 19.54
N PRO A 229 -1.20 11.17 20.63
CA PRO A 229 -1.78 9.84 20.54
C PRO A 229 -3.28 9.91 20.19
N SER A 230 -3.73 9.06 19.25
CA SER A 230 -5.14 8.95 18.82
C SER A 230 -5.99 8.24 19.86
N ILE A 231 -6.17 8.88 21.01
CA ILE A 231 -6.99 8.40 22.11
C ILE A 231 -8.25 9.27 22.09
N LYS A 232 -9.42 8.68 21.90
CA LYS A 232 -10.68 9.45 21.94
C LYS A 232 -10.79 10.25 23.24
N PRO A 233 -11.04 11.57 23.20
CA PRO A 233 -11.69 12.26 24.30
C PRO A 233 -13.14 11.79 24.38
N LYS A 234 -13.69 11.67 25.59
CA LYS A 234 -15.03 11.13 25.88
C LYS A 234 -16.21 12.03 25.43
N THR A 235 -16.03 12.95 24.48
CA THR A 235 -17.06 13.97 24.16
C THR A 235 -17.19 14.27 22.67
N ASP A 236 -18.40 13.99 22.17
CA ASP A 236 -19.13 14.54 21.02
C ASP A 236 -18.51 15.75 20.31
N GLN A 237 -17.52 15.54 19.43
CA GLN A 237 -17.20 16.50 18.39
C GLN A 237 -17.45 15.90 17.01
N ALA A 238 -18.66 16.26 16.56
CA ALA A 238 -19.23 16.37 15.22
C ALA A 238 -18.34 15.99 14.03
N ASP A 239 -19.01 15.33 13.08
CA ASP A 239 -18.67 15.04 11.68
C ASP A 239 -18.19 16.29 10.88
N GLY A 240 -17.08 16.91 11.28
CA GLY A 240 -16.32 17.83 10.45
C GLY A 240 -15.55 17.05 9.39
N GLU A 241 -15.52 17.56 8.16
CA GLU A 241 -14.85 16.92 7.01
C GLU A 241 -13.51 16.30 7.40
N ARG A 242 -13.45 14.96 7.41
CA ARG A 242 -12.22 14.20 7.65
C ARG A 242 -11.18 14.65 6.64
N LYS A 243 -10.12 15.30 7.12
CA LYS A 243 -9.10 15.91 6.27
C LYS A 243 -8.33 14.82 5.55
N VAL A 244 -8.65 14.59 4.28
CA VAL A 244 -7.88 13.68 3.44
C VAL A 244 -6.48 14.27 3.25
N ALA A 245 -5.45 13.49 3.59
CA ALA A 245 -4.06 13.94 3.57
C ALA A 245 -3.57 14.31 2.16
N VAL A 246 -4.19 13.79 1.10
CA VAL A 246 -3.83 14.09 -0.29
C VAL A 246 -5.00 14.72 -1.04
N LYS A 247 -4.73 15.89 -1.63
CA LYS A 247 -5.75 16.74 -2.26
C LYS A 247 -6.20 16.30 -3.66
N ASN A 248 -5.51 15.32 -4.27
CA ASN A 248 -5.75 14.89 -5.65
C ASN A 248 -6.31 13.46 -5.72
N LEU A 249 -7.03 13.16 -6.81
CA LEU A 249 -7.57 11.84 -7.10
C LEU A 249 -6.46 10.90 -7.51
N ALA A 250 -6.42 9.72 -6.92
CA ALA A 250 -5.42 8.73 -7.27
C ALA A 250 -5.96 7.31 -7.18
N VAL A 251 -5.58 6.50 -8.16
CA VAL A 251 -5.99 5.11 -8.25
C VAL A 251 -4.84 4.28 -8.81
N GLU A 252 -4.75 3.04 -8.32
CA GLU A 252 -3.78 2.06 -8.76
C GLU A 252 -4.40 1.15 -9.83
N THR A 253 -3.67 0.81 -10.88
CA THR A 253 -4.07 -0.24 -11.83
C THR A 253 -2.89 -0.93 -12.52
N THR A 254 -3.16 -1.90 -13.40
CA THR A 254 -2.14 -2.77 -14.04
C THR A 254 -1.70 -2.28 -15.42
N LYS A 255 -0.39 -2.41 -15.74
CA LYS A 255 0.16 -2.00 -17.05
C LYS A 255 -0.34 -2.85 -18.23
N ARG A 256 -0.56 -4.16 -18.03
CA ARG A 256 -0.71 -5.11 -19.14
C ARG A 256 -1.96 -4.87 -20.00
N ARG A 257 -2.90 -4.03 -19.54
CA ARG A 257 -3.98 -3.50 -20.39
C ARG A 257 -3.71 -2.09 -20.90
N LEU A 258 -3.02 -1.27 -20.13
CA LEU A 258 -2.62 0.09 -20.49
C LEU A 258 -1.66 0.13 -21.72
N ALA A 259 -0.75 -0.83 -21.86
CA ALA A 259 0.20 -0.87 -22.99
C ALA A 259 -0.47 -1.20 -24.35
N ASP A 260 -1.51 -2.04 -24.35
CA ASP A 260 -2.29 -2.37 -25.56
C ASP A 260 -3.10 -1.16 -26.08
N LEU A 261 -3.39 -0.19 -25.20
CA LEU A 261 -4.11 1.04 -25.53
C LEU A 261 -3.20 2.05 -26.25
N TRP A 262 -2.01 2.29 -25.73
CA TRP A 262 -1.19 3.45 -26.15
C TRP A 262 -0.28 3.21 -27.35
N GLY A 263 -0.16 1.96 -27.82
CA GLY A 263 0.47 1.68 -29.12
C GLY A 263 -0.33 2.23 -30.32
N LYS A 264 -1.62 2.56 -30.15
CA LYS A 264 -2.53 2.91 -31.26
C LYS A 264 -2.98 4.38 -31.31
N THR A 265 -2.89 5.15 -30.23
CA THR A 265 -3.61 6.45 -30.11
C THR A 265 -2.76 7.69 -29.83
N VAL A 266 -1.45 7.60 -29.58
CA VAL A 266 -0.64 8.80 -29.25
C VAL A 266 0.31 9.16 -30.40
N GLY A 267 0.22 10.41 -30.85
CA GLY A 267 1.31 11.07 -31.58
C GLY A 267 2.63 11.00 -30.79
N LYS A 268 3.76 11.34 -31.42
CA LYS A 268 5.12 11.06 -30.93
C LYS A 268 5.43 11.45 -29.46
N ALA A 269 4.65 12.32 -28.82
CA ALA A 269 4.77 12.69 -27.41
C ALA A 269 3.84 11.84 -26.53
N GLY A 270 4.36 10.82 -25.84
CA GLY A 270 3.57 10.03 -24.89
C GLY A 270 3.63 8.51 -25.04
N ARG A 271 4.55 7.97 -25.87
CA ARG A 271 4.80 6.52 -25.86
C ARG A 271 5.43 6.11 -24.53
N ILE A 272 4.76 5.22 -23.81
CA ILE A 272 5.40 4.39 -22.79
C ILE A 272 6.48 3.58 -23.51
N PRO A 273 7.75 3.62 -23.09
CA PRO A 273 8.77 2.75 -23.68
C PRO A 273 8.31 1.29 -23.60
N GLY A 274 8.30 0.63 -24.76
CA GLY A 274 8.07 -0.82 -24.86
C GLY A 274 9.12 -1.58 -24.10
#